data_AF-A0A7V5G041-F1
#
_entry.id   AF-A0A7V5G041-F1
#
_cell.length_a   1.000
_cell.length_b   1.000
_cell.length_c   1.000
_cell.angle_alpha   90.00
_cell.angle_beta   90.00
_cell.angle_gamma   90.00
#
_symmetry.space_group_name_H-M   'P 1'
#
loop_
_entity.id
_entity.type
_entity.pdbx_description
1 polymer ?
#
loop_
_entity_poly.entity_id
_entity_poly.type
_entity_poly.pdbx_seq_one_letter_code
_entity_poly.pdbx_strand_id
1 'polypeptide(L)' 'MDNRLVTSVLKEALSLYPKPEIFNSDQGSQYTSKAHTDILKRQDIKISMDGIGRATDNLDTLQFALRLL' A
#
# COMPACT_ATOMS: atom_id res chain seq x y z
N MET A 1 -1.32 9.84 13.97
CA MET A 1 -0.24 9.98 12.97
C MET A 1 -0.84 10.64 11.74
N ASP A 2 -0.15 11.61 11.14
CA ASP A 2 -0.62 12.26 9.91
C ASP A 2 -0.48 11.28 8.74
N ASN A 3 -1.59 10.94 8.08
CA ASN A 3 -1.63 10.00 6.95
C ASN A 3 -1.86 10.72 5.61
N ARG A 4 -1.88 12.05 5.58
CA ARG A 4 -2.18 12.84 4.37
C ARG A 4 -1.18 12.57 3.26
N LEU A 5 0.12 12.51 3.58
CA LEU A 5 1.16 12.23 2.60
C LEU A 5 1.00 10.84 1.97
N VAL A 6 0.81 9.81 2.80
CA VAL A 6 0.69 8.43 2.31
C VAL A 6 -0.59 8.25 1.50
N THR A 7 -1.69 8.88 1.90
CA THR A 7 -2.96 8.80 1.17
C THR A 7 -2.97 9.61 -0.12
N SER A 8 -2.27 10.76 -0.20
CA SER A 8 -2.14 11.52 -1.44
C SER A 8 -1.29 10.76 -2.46
N VAL A 9 -0.16 10.25 -2.01
CA VAL A 9 0.77 9.46 -2.82
C VAL A 9 0.12 8.18 -3.36
N LEU A 10 -0.64 7.47 -2.53
CA LEU A 10 -1.39 6.29 -2.99
C LEU A 10 -2.41 6.65 -4.08
N LYS A 11 -3.16 7.74 -3.91
CA LYS A 11 -4.16 8.16 -4.90
C LYS A 11 -3.52 8.52 -6.23
N GLU A 12 -2.39 9.23 -6.18
CA GLU A 12 -1.62 9.57 -7.38
C GLU A 12 -1.14 8.31 -8.10
N ALA A 13 -0.56 7.35 -7.37
CA ALA A 13 -0.12 6.09 -7.95
C ALA A 13 -1.25 5.31 -8.64
N LEU A 14 -2.41 5.21 -7.98
CA LEU A 14 -3.59 4.55 -8.56
C LEU A 14 -4.17 5.30 -9.77
N SER A 15 -3.83 6.57 -9.95
CA SER A 15 -4.20 7.34 -11.14
C SER A 15 -3.22 7.18 -12.31
N LEU A 16 -1.94 6.89 -12.00
CA LEU A 16 -0.86 6.81 -12.99
C LEU A 16 -0.65 5.39 -13.52
N TYR A 17 -1.01 4.37 -12.74
CA TYR A 17 -0.72 2.99 -13.08
C TYR A 17 -1.98 2.11 -13.05
N PRO A 18 -1.98 0.98 -13.78
CA PRO A 18 -3.09 0.02 -13.73
C PRO A 18 -3.37 -0.45 -12.30
N LYS A 19 -4.65 -0.63 -11.99
CA LYS A 19 -5.09 -1.09 -10.68
C LYS A 19 -4.53 -2.50 -10.38
N PRO A 20 -3.80 -2.72 -9.28
CA PRO A 20 -3.36 -4.05 -8.89
C PRO A 20 -4.52 -4.89 -8.34
N GLU A 21 -4.44 -6.21 -8.44
CA GLU A 21 -5.38 -7.11 -7.75
C GLU A 21 -5.10 -7.15 -6.24
N ILE A 22 -3.82 -7.17 -5.87
CA ILE A 22 -3.35 -7.24 -4.48
C ILE A 22 -2.36 -6.10 -4.23
N PHE A 23 -2.58 -5.37 -3.15
CA PHE A 23 -1.66 -4.36 -2.62
C PHE A 23 -0.98 -4.91 -1.36
N ASN A 24 0.34 -5.05 -1.41
CA ASN A 24 1.15 -5.47 -0.27
C ASN A 24 1.68 -4.26 0.49
N SER A 25 1.53 -4.24 1.81
CA SER A 25 2.12 -3.22 2.66
C SER A 25 2.70 -3.84 3.93
N ASP A 26 3.62 -3.13 4.60
CA ASP A 26 3.99 -3.50 5.96
C ASP A 26 2.85 -3.18 6.97
N GLN A 27 2.95 -3.72 8.18
CA GLN A 27 2.00 -3.47 9.28
C GLN A 27 2.23 -2.13 10.01
N GLY A 28 2.98 -1.20 9.42
CA GLY A 28 3.19 0.14 9.95
C GLY A 28 1.87 0.90 10.12
N SER A 29 1.83 1.76 11.13
CA SER A 29 0.65 2.54 11.49
C SER A 29 0.16 3.46 10.36
N GLN A 30 1.04 3.88 9.45
CA GLN A 30 0.66 4.66 8.28
C GLN A 30 -0.20 3.88 7.26
N TYR A 31 0.08 2.59 7.04
CA TYR A 31 -0.60 1.75 6.04
C TYR A 31 -1.79 0.99 6.64
N THR A 32 -1.78 0.77 7.96
CA THR A 32 -2.92 0.21 8.69
C THR A 32 -4.00 1.26 9.00
N SER A 33 -3.76 2.54 8.68
CA SER A 33 -4.75 3.59 8.90
C SER A 33 -6.04 3.36 8.10
N LYS A 34 -7.19 3.70 8.70
CA LYS A 34 -8.50 3.55 8.04
C LYS A 34 -8.58 4.32 6.72
N ALA A 35 -7.99 5.52 6.65
CA ALA A 35 -8.00 6.31 5.42
C ALA A 35 -7.25 5.62 4.27
N HIS A 36 -6.14 4.94 4.56
CA HIS A 36 -5.35 4.20 3.56
C HIS A 36 -6.11 2.96 3.09
N THR A 37 -6.56 2.12 4.02
CA THR A 37 -7.28 0.88 3.71
C THR A 37 -8.63 1.14 3.01
N ASP A 38 -9.34 2.22 3.34
CA ASP A 38 -10.59 2.59 2.67
C ASP A 38 -10.37 3.05 1.20
N ILE A 39 -9.21 3.61 0.85
CA ILE A 39 -8.89 3.93 -0.56
C ILE A 39 -8.76 2.63 -1.36
N LEU A 40 -7.99 1.67 -0.87
CA LEU A 40 -7.77 0.37 -1.54
C LEU A 40 -9.07 -0.43 -1.67
N LYS A 41 -9.86 -0.51 -0.59
CA LYS A 41 -11.16 -1.21 -0.59
C LYS A 41 -12.17 -0.60 -1.57
N ARG A 42 -12.23 0.72 -1.68
CA ARG A 42 -13.12 1.40 -2.65
C ARG A 42 -12.77 1.10 -4.11
N GLN A 43 -11.51 0.77 -4.37
CA GLN A 43 -11.04 0.37 -5.68
C GLN A 43 -11.16 -1.15 -5.88
N ASP A 44 -11.69 -1.92 -4.91
CA ASP A 44 -11.75 -3.37 -4.95
C ASP A 44 -10.35 -4.00 -5.10
N ILE A 45 -9.39 -3.48 -4.33
CA ILE A 45 -8.01 -3.99 -4.25
C ILE A 45 -7.89 -4.80 -2.96
N LYS A 46 -7.41 -6.05 -3.07
CA LYS A 46 -7.14 -6.90 -1.91
C LYS A 46 -5.92 -6.38 -1.17
N ILE A 47 -5.95 -6.39 0.16
CA ILE A 47 -4.84 -5.91 0.98
C ILE A 47 -4.18 -7.13 1.62
N SER A 48 -2.87 -7.27 1.40
CA SER A 48 -2.04 -8.25 2.09
C SER A 48 -1.02 -7.49 2.93
N MET A 49 -0.85 -7.88 4.19
CA MET A 49 0.07 -7.23 5.12
C MET A 49 1.05 -8.26 5.64
N ASP A 50 2.31 -8.13 5.22
CA ASP A 50 3.36 -9.04 5.66
C ASP A 50 3.68 -8.81 7.14
N GLY A 51 3.99 -9.89 7.84
CA GLY A 51 4.29 -9.86 9.27
C GLY A 51 5.54 -9.03 9.59
N ILE A 52 5.54 -8.42 10.77
CA ILE A 52 6.67 -7.64 11.29
C ILE A 52 7.95 -8.49 11.25
N GLY A 53 8.98 -8.03 10.52
CA GLY A 53 10.34 -8.56 10.61
C GLY A 53 10.89 -9.36 9.43
N ARG A 54 10.27 -9.33 8.23
CA ARG A 54 10.81 -10.00 7.04
C ARG A 54 10.96 -9.07 5.85
N ALA A 55 11.92 -8.15 5.92
CA ALA A 55 12.31 -7.32 4.78
C ALA A 55 12.86 -8.15 3.58
N THR A 56 13.17 -9.44 3.80
CA THR A 56 13.73 -10.36 2.80
C THR A 56 12.70 -11.05 1.90
N ASP A 57 11.43 -11.14 2.32
CA ASP A 57 10.38 -11.83 1.53
C ASP A 57 9.68 -10.87 0.54
N ASN A 58 9.95 -9.57 0.63
CA ASN A 58 9.36 -8.54 -0.24
C ASN A 58 9.98 -8.47 -1.64
N LEU A 59 11.07 -9.19 -1.94
CA LEU A 59 11.79 -9.06 -3.22
C LEU A 59 11.00 -9.59 -4.42
N ASP A 60 10.21 -10.66 -4.24
CA ASP A 60 9.50 -11.33 -5.34
C ASP A 60 8.09 -10.79 -5.59
N THR A 61 7.53 -9.97 -4.68
CA THR A 61 6.18 -9.39 -4.81
C THR A 61 6.21 -7.90 -5.24
N LEU A 62 7.31 -7.45 -5.84
CA LEU A 62 7.52 -6.08 -6.33
C LEU A 62 6.86 -5.86 -7.69
N GLN A 63 5.53 -5.92 -7.77
CA GLN A 63 4.82 -5.32 -8.91
C GLN A 63 4.26 -3.93 -8.59
N PHE A 64 4.21 -3.53 -7.32
CA PHE A 64 3.77 -2.20 -6.89
C PHE A 64 4.38 -1.77 -5.55
N ALA A 65 5.67 -2.03 -5.31
CA ALA A 65 6.34 -1.20 -4.32
C ALA A 65 6.48 0.18 -4.90
N LEU A 66 5.60 1.07 -4.46
CA LEU A 66 5.76 2.49 -4.62
C LEU A 66 7.07 2.86 -3.92
N ARG A 67 8.17 2.90 -4.69
CA ARG A 67 9.44 3.49 -4.27
C ARG A 67 9.25 5.01 -4.21
N LEU A 68 8.39 5.45 -3.29
CA LEU A 68 8.26 6.84 -2.89
C LEU A 68 8.73 6.93 -1.44
N LEU A 69 10.03 6.72 -1.28
CA LEU A 69 11.04 7.46 -0.50
C LEU A 69 12.39 6.74 -0.66
#